data_AF-A0A929A0B9-F1
#
_entry.id   AF-A0A929A0B9-F1
#
_cell.length_a   1.000
_cell.length_b   1.000
_cell.length_c   1.000
_cell.angle_alpha   90.00
_cell.angle_beta   90.00
_cell.angle_gamma   90.00
#
_symmetry.space_group_name_H-M   'P 1'
#
loop_
_entity.id
_entity.type
_entity.pdbx_description
1 polymer ?
#
loop_
_entity_poly.entity_id
_entity_poly.type
_entity_poly.pdbx_seq_one_letter_code
_entity_poly.pdbx_strand_id
1 'polypeptide(L)'
;MSFIHIRPNWQLPETLATSETAYFNRRRFLKNLAGVGFGIAATSCYGRPLTAQGSETFDGTLGDPLPNVRTNPAFTDAGRPVTEQRFASRYNNFYEFGLTKNIWENAQNLPTEPWKLEIAGLVKNPKTYDLNDLYTKFPLEERIYRFRCVEAWAMVVPWLGFPMRKLLEDVEPTSAAKFVRFESFYDEAITEGPAVSFSNLPWPYHEGLR
;
A
#
# COMPACT_ATOMS: atom_id res chain seq x y z
N MET A 1 39.93 9.97 4.99
CA MET A 1 40.32 10.66 3.75
C MET A 1 39.07 11.33 3.19
N SER A 2 39.05 12.66 3.12
CA SER A 2 37.87 13.42 2.67
C SER A 2 37.85 13.46 1.14
N PHE A 3 36.85 12.85 0.51
CA PHE A 3 36.66 12.91 -0.94
C PHE A 3 36.01 14.25 -1.29
N ILE A 4 36.84 15.25 -1.62
CA ILE A 4 36.35 16.53 -2.15
C ILE A 4 35.94 16.29 -3.60
N HIS A 5 34.64 16.30 -3.85
CA HIS A 5 34.07 16.16 -5.19
C HIS A 5 34.10 17.53 -5.89
N ILE A 6 35.17 17.80 -6.65
CA ILE A 6 35.30 19.03 -7.44
C ILE A 6 34.44 18.87 -8.70
N ARG A 7 33.43 19.72 -8.86
CA ARG A 7 32.57 19.70 -10.05
C ARG A 7 33.32 20.29 -11.26
N PRO A 8 33.16 19.72 -12.47
CA PRO A 8 33.72 20.30 -13.67
C PRO A 8 33.20 21.72 -13.90
N ASN A 9 34.04 22.60 -14.47
CA ASN A 9 33.73 24.00 -14.74
C ASN A 9 32.54 24.24 -15.70
N TRP A 10 32.16 23.23 -16.49
CA TRP A 10 30.99 23.26 -17.37
C TRP A 10 29.68 22.82 -16.68
N GLN A 11 29.76 22.29 -15.46
CA GLN A 11 28.58 21.87 -14.70
C GLN A 11 28.07 23.05 -13.85
N LEU A 12 27.26 23.91 -14.48
CA LEU A 12 26.58 25.00 -13.79
C LEU A 12 25.65 24.44 -12.69
N PRO A 13 25.75 24.91 -11.44
CA PRO A 13 24.74 24.65 -10.41
C PRO A 13 23.35 25.08 -10.91
N GLU A 14 22.31 24.29 -10.62
CA GLU A 14 20.92 24.62 -11.03
C GLU A 14 20.47 26.00 -10.51
N THR A 15 20.99 26.44 -9.36
CA THR A 15 20.75 27.77 -8.79
C THR A 15 21.29 28.92 -9.66
N LEU A 16 22.27 28.65 -10.53
CA LEU A 16 22.83 29.62 -11.47
C LEU A 16 22.24 29.48 -12.89
N ALA A 17 21.55 28.37 -13.19
CA ALA A 17 20.95 28.14 -14.51
C ALA A 17 19.77 29.07 -14.79
N THR A 18 19.07 29.54 -13.75
CA THR A 18 17.95 30.49 -13.87
C THR A 18 18.13 31.61 -12.87
N SER A 19 18.14 32.87 -13.34
CA SER A 19 18.15 34.01 -12.44
C SER A 19 16.88 34.04 -11.59
N GLU A 20 17.01 34.49 -10.35
CA GLU A 20 15.90 34.66 -9.41
C GLU A 20 14.74 35.48 -10.02
N THR A 21 15.09 36.54 -10.76
CA THR A 21 14.13 37.37 -11.50
C THR A 21 13.36 36.57 -12.56
N ALA A 22 14.03 35.72 -13.33
CA ALA A 22 13.37 34.88 -14.33
C ALA A 22 12.44 33.84 -13.68
N TYR A 23 12.86 33.25 -12.56
CA TYR A 23 12.04 32.31 -11.78
C TYR A 23 10.75 32.97 -11.26
N PHE A 24 10.85 34.13 -10.61
CA PHE A 24 9.69 34.84 -10.07
C PHE A 24 8.76 35.36 -11.17
N ASN A 25 9.31 35.81 -12.30
CA ASN A 25 8.51 36.24 -13.46
C ASN A 25 7.73 35.06 -14.08
N ARG A 26 8.37 33.90 -14.26
CA ARG A 26 7.69 32.69 -14.76
C ARG A 26 6.55 32.27 -13.82
N ARG A 27 6.79 32.26 -12.51
CA ARG A 27 5.76 31.89 -11.52
C ARG A 27 4.62 32.89 -11.47
N ARG A 28 4.90 34.19 -11.60
CA ARG A 28 3.88 35.25 -11.69
C ARG A 28 3.05 35.10 -12.98
N PHE A 29 3.69 34.84 -14.11
CA PHE A 29 3.00 34.58 -15.38
C PHE A 29 2.07 33.37 -15.31
N LEU A 30 2.54 32.23 -14.78
CA LEU A 30 1.71 31.02 -14.59
C LEU A 30 0.53 31.25 -13.65
N LYS A 31 0.73 31.99 -12.55
CA LYS A 31 -0.36 32.37 -11.64
C LYS A 31 -1.40 33.27 -12.33
N ASN A 32 -0.96 34.21 -13.16
CA ASN A 32 -1.86 35.09 -13.89
C ASN A 32 -2.62 34.34 -15.00
N LEU A 33 -1.99 33.38 -15.69
CA LEU A 33 -2.67 32.50 -16.66
C LEU A 33 -3.73 31.61 -15.99
N ALA A 34 -3.43 31.05 -14.82
CA ALA A 34 -4.43 30.33 -14.02
C ALA A 34 -5.57 31.25 -13.56
N GLY A 35 -5.28 32.52 -13.25
CA GLY A 35 -6.28 33.52 -12.87
C GLY A 35 -7.21 33.95 -14.01
N VAL A 36 -6.74 33.96 -15.26
CA VAL A 36 -7.56 34.33 -16.44
C VAL A 36 -8.35 33.13 -16.97
N GLY A 37 -7.88 31.89 -16.76
CA GLY A 37 -8.56 30.67 -17.20
C GLY A 37 -9.81 30.27 -16.39
N PHE A 38 -10.04 30.87 -15.21
CA PHE A 38 -11.21 30.56 -14.36
C PHE A 38 -12.41 31.50 -14.57
N GLY A 39 -12.31 32.51 -15.44
CA GLY A 39 -13.35 33.52 -15.66
C GLY A 39 -14.58 33.08 -16.48
N ILE A 40 -14.61 31.86 -17.03
CA ILE A 40 -15.71 31.38 -17.90
C ILE A 40 -16.40 30.10 -17.35
N ALA A 41 -15.98 29.56 -16.20
CA ALA A 41 -16.58 28.36 -15.61
C ALA A 41 -17.15 28.56 -14.19
N ALA A 42 -17.58 29.79 -13.86
CA ALA A 42 -18.07 30.14 -12.52
C ALA A 42 -19.60 30.22 -12.41
N THR A 43 -20.34 29.35 -13.13
CA THR A 43 -21.82 29.30 -13.06
C THR A 43 -22.40 27.90 -12.81
N SER A 44 -21.65 26.99 -12.19
CA SER A 44 -22.16 25.64 -11.84
C SER A 44 -21.80 25.14 -10.44
N CYS A 45 -21.27 26.00 -9.57
CA CYS A 45 -20.99 25.62 -8.17
C CYS A 45 -21.86 26.42 -7.19
N TYR A 46 -23.18 26.34 -7.36
CA TYR A 46 -24.05 26.49 -6.20
C TYR A 46 -23.82 25.28 -5.31
N GLY A 47 -23.23 25.55 -4.14
CA GLY A 47 -22.82 24.56 -3.17
C GLY A 47 -23.94 23.57 -2.85
N ARG A 48 -23.70 22.31 -3.20
CA ARG A 48 -24.19 21.21 -2.39
C ARG A 48 -23.31 21.16 -1.14
N PRO A 49 -23.87 21.17 0.08
CA PRO A 49 -23.09 20.77 1.22
C PRO A 49 -22.61 19.34 0.94
N LEU A 50 -21.31 19.10 1.06
CA LEU A 50 -20.77 17.75 1.18
C LEU A 50 -21.30 17.22 2.52
N THR A 51 -22.53 16.70 2.50
CA THR A 51 -23.03 15.86 3.57
C THR A 51 -22.05 14.70 3.68
N ALA A 52 -21.50 14.50 4.87
CA ALA A 52 -20.67 13.37 5.24
C ALA A 52 -21.52 12.08 5.26
N GLN A 53 -22.09 11.70 4.11
CA GLN A 53 -22.74 10.41 3.88
C GLN A 53 -21.68 9.41 3.41
N GLY A 54 -20.75 9.06 4.29
CA GLY A 54 -19.71 8.08 3.94
C GLY A 54 -18.97 7.47 5.13
N SER A 55 -19.48 7.66 6.36
CA SER A 55 -18.93 6.98 7.55
C SER A 55 -19.64 5.66 7.79
N GLU A 56 -20.98 5.61 7.77
CA GLU A 56 -21.72 4.36 8.01
C GLU A 56 -21.43 3.26 6.98
N THR A 57 -21.10 3.62 5.73
CA THR A 57 -20.73 2.64 4.69
C THR A 57 -19.32 2.08 4.87
N PHE A 58 -18.39 2.87 5.40
CA PHE A 58 -17.00 2.46 5.58
C PHE A 58 -16.81 1.65 6.86
N ASP A 59 -17.42 2.09 7.97
CA ASP A 59 -17.28 1.41 9.26
C ASP A 59 -17.86 -0.02 9.20
N GLY A 60 -18.88 -0.26 8.37
CA GLY A 60 -19.42 -1.59 8.09
C GLY A 60 -18.54 -2.51 7.23
N THR A 61 -17.46 -1.98 6.61
CA THR A 61 -16.45 -2.79 5.90
C THR A 61 -15.27 -3.20 6.79
N LEU A 62 -15.20 -2.64 8.00
CA LEU A 62 -14.16 -3.02 8.95
C LEU A 62 -14.49 -4.39 9.52
N GLY A 63 -13.54 -5.32 9.41
CA GLY A 63 -13.67 -6.65 9.99
C GLY A 63 -13.70 -6.62 11.52
N ASP A 64 -14.16 -7.72 12.10
CA ASP A 64 -14.21 -7.87 13.55
C ASP A 64 -12.80 -7.86 14.17
N PRO A 65 -12.63 -7.24 15.35
CA PRO A 65 -11.36 -7.30 16.08
C PRO A 65 -10.95 -8.74 16.40
N LEU A 66 -9.69 -9.09 16.10
CA LEU A 66 -9.15 -10.39 16.47
C LEU A 66 -8.97 -10.48 17.99
N PRO A 67 -9.46 -11.56 18.64
CA PRO A 67 -9.39 -11.69 20.09
C PRO A 67 -7.95 -11.98 20.56
N ASN A 68 -7.62 -11.54 21.78
CA ASN A 68 -6.40 -11.89 22.51
C ASN A 68 -5.06 -11.49 21.86
N VAL A 69 -5.05 -10.55 20.92
CA VAL A 69 -3.80 -10.04 20.34
C VAL A 69 -3.14 -9.04 21.28
N ARG A 70 -1.85 -9.21 21.55
CA ARG A 70 -1.04 -8.29 22.36
C ARG A 70 0.04 -7.64 21.51
N THR A 71 0.33 -6.38 21.78
CA THR A 71 1.48 -5.69 21.18
C THR A 71 2.77 -6.35 21.61
N ASN A 72 3.59 -6.72 20.63
CA ASN A 72 4.93 -7.23 20.90
C ASN A 72 5.80 -6.09 21.45
N PRO A 73 6.39 -6.22 22.66
CA PRO A 73 7.18 -5.16 23.29
C PRO A 73 8.35 -4.64 22.45
N ALA A 74 8.88 -5.46 21.52
CA ALA A 74 9.97 -5.06 20.62
C ALA A 74 9.51 -4.20 19.43
N PHE A 75 8.20 -4.04 19.22
CA PHE A 75 7.60 -3.39 18.06
C PHE A 75 6.52 -2.36 18.45
N THR A 76 6.72 -1.67 19.57
CA THR A 76 5.79 -0.66 20.11
C THR A 76 6.04 0.75 19.58
N ASP A 77 7.27 1.05 19.13
CA ASP A 77 7.64 2.38 18.64
C ASP A 77 8.22 2.32 17.23
N ALA A 78 7.52 2.94 16.29
CA ALA A 78 7.96 3.13 14.91
C ALA A 78 8.67 4.48 14.68
N GLY A 79 8.92 5.26 15.74
CA GLY A 79 9.53 6.59 15.71
C GLY A 79 8.64 7.68 15.11
N ARG A 80 7.36 7.39 14.90
CA ARG A 80 6.36 8.30 14.30
C ARG A 80 4.95 7.94 14.81
N PRO A 81 4.01 8.90 14.87
CA PRO A 81 2.63 8.63 15.23
C PRO A 81 1.98 7.62 14.28
N VAL A 82 1.10 6.79 14.83
CA VAL A 82 0.24 5.87 14.07
C VAL A 82 -0.60 6.68 13.07
N THR A 83 -0.68 6.18 11.84
CA THR A 83 -1.54 6.75 10.80
C THR A 83 -3.00 6.46 11.13
N GLU A 84 -3.87 7.46 11.02
CA GLU A 84 -5.30 7.26 11.27
C GLU A 84 -5.84 6.12 10.39
N GLN A 85 -6.64 5.22 10.99
CA GLN A 85 -7.15 4.01 10.34
C GLN A 85 -7.83 4.29 9.00
N ARG A 86 -8.63 5.37 8.92
CA ARG A 86 -9.30 5.77 7.68
C ARG A 86 -8.35 6.00 6.49
N PHE A 87 -7.09 6.40 6.73
CA PHE A 87 -6.11 6.55 5.66
C PHE A 87 -5.46 5.20 5.31
N ALA A 88 -5.12 4.40 6.33
CA ALA A 88 -4.54 3.07 6.12
C ALA A 88 -5.48 2.12 5.36
N SER A 89 -6.80 2.26 5.56
CA SER A 89 -7.83 1.41 4.95
C SER A 89 -8.43 1.96 3.66
N ARG A 90 -8.14 3.22 3.27
CA ARG A 90 -8.75 3.86 2.08
C ARG A 90 -7.77 4.43 1.07
N TYR A 91 -6.50 4.61 1.45
CA TYR A 91 -5.44 5.09 0.55
C TYR A 91 -4.49 3.94 0.24
N ASN A 92 -4.85 3.13 -0.75
CA ASN A 92 -4.22 1.84 -1.02
C ASN A 92 -3.82 1.70 -2.48
N ASN A 93 -2.83 0.83 -2.72
CA ASN A 93 -2.55 0.30 -4.05
C ASN A 93 -3.00 -1.16 -4.05
N PHE A 94 -4.03 -1.47 -4.83
CA PHE A 94 -4.49 -2.84 -5.03
C PHE A 94 -5.00 -2.97 -6.46
N TYR A 95 -4.08 -3.29 -7.37
CA TYR A 95 -4.26 -3.06 -8.81
C TYR A 95 -5.28 -4.01 -9.43
N GLU A 96 -5.49 -5.16 -8.78
CA GLU A 96 -6.57 -6.12 -9.01
C GLU A 96 -7.97 -5.46 -9.04
N PHE A 97 -8.13 -4.30 -8.40
CA PHE A 97 -9.39 -3.54 -8.31
C PHE A 97 -9.32 -2.13 -8.90
N GLY A 98 -8.17 -1.75 -9.50
CA GLY A 98 -7.96 -0.47 -10.20
C GLY A 98 -6.70 0.30 -9.78
N LEU A 99 -6.49 1.45 -10.42
CA LEU A 99 -5.24 2.24 -10.30
C LEU A 99 -5.34 3.46 -9.38
N THR A 100 -6.56 3.81 -8.96
CA THR A 100 -6.73 4.95 -8.06
C THR A 100 -6.27 4.58 -6.65
N LYS A 101 -6.11 5.58 -5.78
CA LYS A 101 -5.79 5.32 -4.37
C LYS A 101 -7.03 4.96 -3.54
N ASN A 102 -8.23 5.26 -4.05
CA ASN A 102 -9.52 5.00 -3.40
C ASN A 102 -10.15 3.72 -3.99
N ILE A 103 -9.50 2.58 -3.76
CA ILE A 103 -9.94 1.27 -4.29
C ILE A 103 -10.76 0.44 -3.29
N TRP A 104 -10.93 0.94 -2.06
CA TRP A 104 -11.51 0.17 -0.95
C TRP A 104 -12.94 -0.29 -1.23
N GLU A 105 -13.73 0.49 -1.98
CA GLU A 105 -15.10 0.14 -2.37
C GLU A 105 -15.12 -1.07 -3.31
N ASN A 106 -14.31 -1.05 -4.37
CA ASN A 106 -14.22 -2.16 -5.32
C ASN A 106 -13.63 -3.42 -4.66
N ALA A 107 -12.67 -3.26 -3.75
CA ALA A 107 -12.03 -4.36 -3.04
C ALA A 107 -13.01 -5.15 -2.15
N GLN A 108 -14.19 -4.59 -1.81
CA GLN A 108 -15.23 -5.32 -1.07
C GLN A 108 -15.81 -6.50 -1.87
N ASN A 109 -15.60 -6.55 -3.18
CA ASN A 109 -16.01 -7.69 -4.02
C ASN A 109 -15.13 -8.93 -3.80
N LEU A 110 -13.98 -8.80 -3.11
CA LEU A 110 -13.11 -9.94 -2.82
C LEU A 110 -13.78 -10.87 -1.80
N PRO A 111 -14.04 -12.14 -2.13
CA PRO A 111 -14.54 -13.10 -1.16
C PRO A 111 -13.44 -13.46 -0.17
N THR A 112 -13.51 -12.91 1.04
CA THR A 112 -12.51 -13.20 2.09
C THR A 112 -12.89 -14.41 2.95
N GLU A 113 -14.13 -14.92 2.84
CA GLU A 113 -14.59 -16.10 3.59
C GLU A 113 -15.49 -16.99 2.73
N PRO A 114 -15.22 -18.31 2.64
CA PRO A 114 -14.05 -19.01 3.21
C PRO A 114 -12.75 -18.70 2.45
N TRP A 115 -11.62 -18.67 3.16
CA TRP A 115 -10.29 -18.52 2.55
C TRP A 115 -9.41 -19.73 2.81
N LYS A 116 -8.54 -20.05 1.83
CA LYS A 116 -7.56 -21.13 1.94
C LYS A 116 -6.18 -20.63 1.52
N LEU A 117 -5.18 -20.90 2.36
CA LEU A 117 -3.77 -20.64 2.09
C LEU A 117 -3.06 -21.98 1.86
N GLU A 118 -2.65 -22.25 0.63
CA GLU A 118 -1.86 -23.44 0.29
C GLU A 118 -0.36 -23.16 0.41
N ILE A 119 0.37 -24.10 1.01
CA ILE A 119 1.82 -24.10 1.05
C ILE A 119 2.34 -25.40 0.44
N ALA A 120 3.08 -25.27 -0.65
CA ALA A 120 3.58 -26.37 -1.46
C ALA A 120 5.05 -26.13 -1.86
N GLY A 121 5.57 -26.99 -2.76
CA GLY A 121 6.93 -26.90 -3.28
C GLY A 121 7.94 -27.67 -2.44
N LEU A 122 9.09 -27.06 -2.16
CA LEU A 122 10.24 -27.70 -1.51
C LEU A 122 10.10 -27.74 0.02
N VAL A 123 9.00 -28.32 0.51
CA VAL A 123 8.65 -28.49 1.93
C VAL A 123 8.40 -29.97 2.23
N LYS A 124 8.64 -30.41 3.46
CA LYS A 124 8.34 -31.81 3.85
C LYS A 124 6.86 -32.02 4.15
N ASN A 125 6.19 -31.01 4.70
CA ASN A 125 4.80 -31.07 5.12
C ASN A 125 3.97 -30.05 4.33
N PRO A 126 3.68 -30.30 3.03
CA PRO A 126 2.80 -29.42 2.27
C PRO A 126 1.41 -29.42 2.93
N LYS A 127 0.81 -28.23 3.05
CA LYS A 127 -0.41 -28.05 3.84
C LYS A 127 -1.24 -26.88 3.34
N THR A 128 -2.56 -27.04 3.42
CA THR A 128 -3.53 -25.97 3.23
C THR A 128 -4.13 -25.57 4.58
N TYR A 129 -4.17 -24.27 4.86
CA TYR A 129 -4.76 -23.68 6.06
C TYR A 129 -6.03 -22.93 5.69
N ASP A 130 -7.03 -22.91 6.54
CA ASP A 130 -8.04 -21.83 6.53
C ASP A 130 -7.70 -20.71 7.52
N LEU A 131 -8.50 -19.64 7.52
CA LEU A 131 -8.35 -18.51 8.44
C LEU A 131 -8.37 -18.95 9.90
N ASN A 132 -9.22 -19.91 10.27
CA ASN A 132 -9.30 -20.37 11.64
C ASN A 132 -8.02 -21.11 12.05
N ASP A 133 -7.45 -21.94 11.17
CA ASP A 133 -6.12 -22.52 11.41
C ASP A 133 -5.07 -21.42 11.64
N LEU A 134 -5.07 -20.37 10.82
CA LEU A 134 -4.09 -19.28 10.92
C LEU A 134 -4.21 -18.48 12.22
N TYR A 135 -5.44 -18.23 12.69
CA TYR A 135 -5.70 -17.48 13.92
C TYR A 135 -5.43 -18.27 15.19
N THR A 136 -5.60 -19.60 15.16
CA THR A 136 -5.55 -20.44 16.35
C THR A 136 -4.22 -21.19 16.50
N LYS A 137 -3.58 -21.56 15.38
CA LYS A 137 -2.34 -22.34 15.41
C LYS A 137 -1.11 -21.50 15.73
N PHE A 138 -1.11 -20.24 15.32
CA PHE A 138 0.04 -19.36 15.47
C PHE A 138 -0.26 -18.25 16.48
N PRO A 139 0.72 -17.86 17.31
CA PRO A 139 0.52 -16.81 18.30
C PRO A 139 0.42 -15.45 17.60
N LEU A 140 -0.79 -14.90 17.55
CA LEU A 140 -1.04 -13.57 17.02
C LEU A 140 -0.42 -12.50 17.92
N GLU A 141 0.20 -11.51 17.31
CA GLU A 141 0.80 -10.35 17.94
C GLU A 141 0.57 -9.09 17.10
N GLU A 142 0.49 -7.95 17.78
CA GLU A 142 0.49 -6.64 17.13
C GLU A 142 1.93 -6.16 16.99
N ARG A 143 2.28 -5.65 15.81
CA ARG A 143 3.56 -4.99 15.53
C ARG A 143 3.32 -3.66 14.82
N ILE A 144 3.82 -2.58 15.42
CA ILE A 144 3.72 -1.23 14.85
C ILE A 144 4.88 -1.03 13.87
N TYR A 145 4.57 -0.99 12.58
CA TYR A 145 5.56 -0.87 11.53
C TYR A 145 5.39 0.38 10.68
N ARG A 146 6.51 0.84 10.13
CA ARG A 146 6.54 1.82 9.05
C ARG A 146 6.32 1.11 7.72
N PHE A 147 5.22 1.42 7.05
CA PHE A 147 4.98 1.00 5.68
C PHE A 147 5.50 2.08 4.72
N ARG A 148 6.32 1.69 3.74
CA ARG A 148 6.93 2.62 2.77
C ARG A 148 6.61 2.16 1.35
N CYS A 149 5.81 2.96 0.64
CA CYS A 149 5.58 2.73 -0.78
C CYS A 149 6.73 3.30 -1.63
N VAL A 150 6.98 2.67 -2.78
CA VAL A 150 7.92 3.16 -3.79
C VAL A 150 7.49 4.50 -4.40
N GLU A 151 6.18 4.79 -4.43
CA GLU A 151 5.58 6.05 -4.93
C GLU A 151 5.76 7.25 -3.98
N ALA A 152 6.77 7.20 -3.12
CA ALA A 152 7.14 8.29 -2.23
C ALA A 152 6.19 8.65 -1.08
N TRP A 153 5.16 7.87 -0.76
CA TRP A 153 4.37 7.99 0.48
C TRP A 153 4.69 6.90 1.53
N ALA A 154 4.25 7.09 2.77
CA ALA A 154 4.49 6.17 3.88
C ALA A 154 3.40 6.27 4.96
N MET A 155 3.25 5.21 5.75
CA MET A 155 2.31 5.11 6.87
C MET A 155 2.99 4.44 8.07
N VAL A 156 2.39 4.58 9.25
CA VAL A 156 2.69 3.78 10.44
C VAL A 156 1.45 3.00 10.78
N VAL A 157 1.51 1.67 10.74
CA VAL A 157 0.35 0.79 10.85
C VAL A 157 0.60 -0.26 11.94
N PRO A 158 -0.33 -0.43 12.89
CA PRO A 158 -0.33 -1.53 13.86
C PRO A 158 -0.84 -2.81 13.19
N TRP A 159 0.06 -3.61 12.62
CA TRP A 159 -0.31 -4.85 11.95
C TRP A 159 -0.57 -5.95 12.97
N LEU A 160 -1.63 -6.74 12.75
CA LEU A 160 -1.92 -7.96 13.51
C LEU A 160 -1.55 -9.18 12.67
N GLY A 161 -0.86 -10.14 13.26
CA GLY A 161 -0.50 -11.38 12.57
C GLY A 161 0.49 -12.21 13.37
N PHE A 162 1.18 -13.13 12.71
CA PHE A 162 2.24 -13.94 13.33
C PHE A 162 3.51 -13.90 12.46
N PRO A 163 4.70 -14.13 13.03
CA PRO A 163 5.92 -14.15 12.25
C PRO A 163 5.91 -15.30 11.23
N MET A 164 6.19 -15.00 9.96
CA MET A 164 6.27 -16.01 8.88
C MET A 164 7.18 -17.21 9.21
N ARG A 165 8.24 -17.00 10.01
CA ARG A 165 9.10 -18.09 10.51
C ARG A 165 8.30 -19.22 11.18
N LYS A 166 7.20 -18.92 11.88
CA LYS A 166 6.34 -19.92 12.51
C LYS A 166 5.60 -20.79 11.49
N LEU A 167 5.19 -20.19 10.37
CA LEU A 167 4.61 -20.93 9.25
C LEU A 167 5.64 -21.85 8.60
N LEU A 168 6.86 -21.34 8.38
CA LEU A 168 7.96 -22.12 7.81
C LEU A 168 8.41 -23.26 8.73
N GLU A 169 8.45 -23.03 10.04
CA GLU A 169 8.74 -24.09 11.02
C GLU A 169 7.72 -25.25 10.93
N ASP A 170 6.44 -24.95 10.67
CA ASP A 170 5.38 -25.98 10.59
C ASP A 170 5.46 -26.84 9.33
N VAL A 171 5.82 -26.23 8.19
CA VAL A 171 5.87 -26.95 6.89
C VAL A 171 7.23 -27.61 6.60
N GLU A 172 8.25 -27.28 7.39
CA GLU A 172 9.62 -27.80 7.27
C GLU A 172 10.21 -27.72 5.85
N PRO A 173 10.67 -26.53 5.39
CA PRO A 173 11.39 -26.40 4.13
C PRO A 173 12.58 -27.36 4.04
N THR A 174 12.77 -27.96 2.87
CA THR A 174 13.90 -28.83 2.59
C THR A 174 15.19 -28.01 2.42
N SER A 175 16.35 -28.66 2.50
CA SER A 175 17.66 -28.00 2.27
C SER A 175 17.85 -27.46 0.84
N ALA A 176 17.01 -27.88 -0.10
CA ALA A 176 17.00 -27.36 -1.47
C ALA A 176 16.25 -26.03 -1.60
N ALA A 177 15.36 -25.69 -0.66
CA ALA A 177 14.60 -24.44 -0.69
C ALA A 177 15.53 -23.24 -0.43
N LYS A 178 15.55 -22.29 -1.37
CA LYS A 178 16.39 -21.07 -1.29
C LYS A 178 15.60 -19.76 -1.28
N PHE A 179 14.32 -19.84 -1.63
CA PHE A 179 13.42 -18.71 -1.79
C PHE A 179 12.00 -19.17 -1.46
N VAL A 180 11.14 -18.22 -1.11
CA VAL A 180 9.70 -18.41 -0.96
C VAL A 180 9.02 -17.57 -2.03
N ARG A 181 8.08 -18.16 -2.77
CA ARG A 181 7.21 -17.46 -3.73
C ARG A 181 5.83 -17.29 -3.11
N PHE A 182 5.27 -16.10 -3.22
CA PHE A 182 3.90 -15.77 -2.84
C PHE A 182 3.09 -15.56 -4.11
N GLU A 183 1.83 -15.98 -4.09
CA GLU A 183 0.88 -15.77 -5.18
C GLU A 183 -0.43 -15.28 -4.55
N SER A 184 -0.94 -14.16 -5.06
CA SER A 184 -2.23 -13.60 -4.64
C SER A 184 -3.39 -14.38 -5.26
N PHE A 185 -4.57 -14.26 -4.66
CA PHE A 185 -5.81 -14.71 -5.29
C PHE A 185 -6.02 -14.02 -6.64
N TYR A 186 -6.55 -14.77 -7.60
CA TYR A 186 -6.93 -14.24 -8.90
C TYR A 186 -8.12 -14.98 -9.47
N ASP A 187 -9.13 -14.21 -9.84
CA ASP A 187 -10.28 -14.64 -10.62
C ASP A 187 -10.64 -13.45 -11.50
N GLU A 188 -10.52 -13.58 -12.82
CA GLU A 188 -10.72 -12.47 -13.76
C GLU A 188 -12.11 -11.82 -13.63
N ALA A 189 -13.12 -12.53 -13.14
CA ALA A 189 -14.45 -11.99 -12.90
C ALA A 189 -14.58 -11.18 -11.59
N ILE A 190 -13.64 -11.32 -10.66
CA ILE A 190 -13.63 -10.64 -9.34
C ILE A 190 -12.53 -9.58 -9.31
N THR A 191 -11.34 -9.95 -9.77
CA THR A 191 -10.15 -9.12 -9.88
C THR A 191 -9.98 -8.68 -11.32
N GLU A 192 -10.92 -7.84 -11.81
CA GLU A 192 -10.95 -7.34 -13.20
C GLU A 192 -9.68 -6.59 -13.60
N GLY A 193 -8.91 -6.12 -12.62
CA GLY A 193 -7.69 -5.36 -12.84
C GLY A 193 -7.96 -3.95 -13.37
N PRO A 194 -6.90 -3.24 -13.79
CA PRO A 194 -7.03 -1.89 -14.30
C PRO A 194 -7.45 -1.88 -15.78
N ALA A 195 -8.13 -0.80 -16.19
CA ALA A 195 -8.49 -0.57 -17.59
C ALA A 195 -7.26 -0.60 -18.54
N VAL A 196 -7.53 -0.86 -19.83
CA VAL A 196 -6.64 -1.23 -20.96
C VAL A 196 -5.20 -0.69 -20.94
N SER A 197 -4.94 0.51 -20.42
CA SER A 197 -3.58 1.08 -20.36
C SER A 197 -2.62 0.32 -19.42
N PHE A 198 -3.13 -0.55 -18.53
CA PHE A 198 -2.32 -1.36 -17.60
C PHE A 198 -2.71 -2.85 -17.63
N SER A 199 -3.38 -3.31 -18.69
CA SER A 199 -3.84 -4.70 -18.81
C SER A 199 -2.71 -5.74 -18.91
N ASN A 200 -1.47 -5.30 -19.11
CA ASN A 200 -0.31 -6.19 -19.30
C ASN A 200 0.45 -6.51 -18.00
N LEU A 201 -0.13 -6.20 -16.84
CA LEU A 201 0.44 -6.63 -15.57
C LEU A 201 0.38 -8.17 -15.47
N PRO A 202 1.43 -8.83 -14.97
CA PRO A 202 1.44 -10.29 -14.87
C PRO A 202 0.52 -10.73 -13.73
N TRP A 203 -0.66 -11.25 -14.09
CA TRP A 203 -1.61 -11.85 -13.16
C TRP A 203 -1.44 -13.38 -13.09
N PRO A 204 -1.64 -14.04 -11.94
CA PRO A 204 -1.83 -13.45 -10.60
C PRO A 204 -0.60 -12.67 -10.14
N TYR A 205 -0.82 -11.66 -9.28
CA TYR A 205 0.29 -10.98 -8.60
C TYR A 205 1.11 -12.01 -7.83
N HIS A 206 2.43 -11.96 -7.98
CA HIS A 206 3.35 -12.82 -7.27
C HIS A 206 4.61 -12.07 -6.86
N GLU A 207 5.24 -12.55 -5.79
CA GLU A 207 6.46 -11.98 -5.20
C GLU A 207 7.36 -13.11 -4.71
N GLY A 208 8.64 -12.84 -4.42
CA GLY A 208 9.50 -13.79 -3.74
C GLY A 208 10.51 -13.18 -2.79
N LEU A 209 10.71 -13.86 -1.66
CA LEU A 209 11.73 -13.55 -0.64
C LEU A 209 12.81 -14.64 -0.61
N ARG A 210 14.00 -14.28 -0.13
CA ARG A 210 15.13 -15.20 0.10
C ARG A 210 15.14 -15.75 1.52
#